data_AF-Q83U96-F1
#
_entry.id   AF-Q83U96-F1
#
_cell.length_a   1.000
_cell.length_b   1.000
_cell.length_c   1.000
_cell.angle_alpha   90.00
_cell.angle_beta   90.00
_cell.angle_gamma   90.00
#
_symmetry.space_group_name_H-M   'P 1'
#
loop_
_entity.id
_entity.type
_entity.pdbx_description
1 polymer ?
#
loop_
_entity_poly.entity_id
_entity_poly.type
_entity_poly.pdbx_seq_one_letter_code
_entity_poly.pdbx_strand_id
1 'polypeptide(L)'
;MDFMAFKVLDDATLSSLTDDLIRYGCLVELIAAGELKDCGRRVRFQAPSGHFFELYADKEYTGKWGLAEVNPEAWPRNLKGMRAVRFDHCLMYGDELQATYELFTEVLGFYLAEQVIDDDGTRVAQFLSLSTKAHDVAFIHCPEKGKFHHVSFFLETWEDVLRAADLISMT
;
A
#
# COMPACT_ATOMS: atom_id res chain seq x y z
N MET A 1 -5.30 -2.00 11.86
CA MET A 1 -4.12 -2.18 10.99
C MET A 1 -3.00 -1.37 11.63
N ASP A 2 -1.83 -1.96 11.84
CA ASP A 2 -0.73 -1.29 12.54
C ASP A 2 -0.07 -0.23 11.65
N PHE A 3 0.30 -0.60 10.42
CA PHE A 3 0.79 0.31 9.39
C PHE A 3 0.67 -0.32 7.99
N MET A 4 0.78 0.51 6.94
CA MET A 4 1.09 0.07 5.57
C MET A 4 2.42 0.69 5.14
N ALA A 5 3.26 -0.05 4.40
CA ALA A 5 4.59 0.40 4.04
C ALA A 5 4.80 0.51 2.52
N PHE A 6 5.52 1.54 2.08
CA PHE A 6 5.97 1.72 0.70
C PHE A 6 7.49 1.59 0.62
N LYS A 7 7.95 0.81 -0.36
CA LYS A 7 9.38 0.72 -0.68
C LYS A 7 9.77 1.94 -1.52
N VAL A 8 10.76 2.69 -1.09
CA VAL A 8 11.36 3.80 -1.85
C VAL A 8 12.57 3.29 -2.66
N LEU A 9 13.05 4.12 -3.59
CA LEU A 9 14.12 3.74 -4.52
C LEU A 9 15.41 3.32 -3.80
N ASP A 10 15.87 4.12 -2.85
CA ASP A 10 17.12 3.93 -2.12
C ASP A 10 17.13 4.70 -0.78
N ASP A 11 18.20 4.55 0.00
CA ASP A 11 18.34 5.17 1.33
C ASP A 11 18.45 6.71 1.25
N ALA A 12 18.95 7.25 0.14
CA ALA A 12 19.00 8.69 -0.10
C ALA A 12 17.59 9.27 -0.28
N THR A 13 16.75 8.58 -1.07
CA THR A 13 15.33 8.90 -1.25
C THR A 13 14.57 8.79 0.07
N LEU A 14 14.85 7.75 0.87
CA LEU A 14 14.27 7.59 2.21
C LEU A 14 14.59 8.81 3.09
N SER A 15 15.83 9.28 3.07
CA SER A 15 16.27 10.45 3.82
C SER A 15 15.59 11.74 3.33
N SER A 16 15.55 11.97 2.01
CA SER A 16 14.89 13.13 1.43
C SER A 16 13.40 13.20 1.79
N LEU A 17 12.67 12.09 1.62
CA LEU A 17 11.25 12.03 1.96
C LEU A 17 11.01 12.18 3.47
N THR A 18 11.95 11.74 4.32
CA THR A 18 11.89 12.00 5.76
C THR A 18 11.90 13.51 6.03
N ASP A 19 12.83 14.24 5.40
CA ASP A 19 12.94 15.68 5.56
C ASP A 19 11.72 16.41 5.00
N ASP A 20 11.17 15.96 3.87
CA ASP A 20 9.98 16.54 3.26
C ASP A 20 8.72 16.29 4.12
N LEU A 21 8.58 15.09 4.71
CA LEU A 21 7.51 14.79 5.69
C LEU A 21 7.60 15.70 6.92
N ILE A 22 8.79 15.88 7.48
CA ILE A 22 9.01 16.79 8.62
C ILE A 22 8.67 18.23 8.23
N ARG A 23 9.11 18.69 7.04
CA ARG A 23 8.84 20.04 6.54
C ARG A 23 7.35 20.27 6.29
N TYR A 24 6.64 19.26 5.81
CA TYR A 24 5.19 19.29 5.63
C TYR A 24 4.44 19.36 6.98
N GLY A 25 5.09 18.94 8.07
CA GLY A 25 4.55 19.00 9.44
C GLY A 25 4.08 17.65 9.99
N CYS A 26 4.43 16.54 9.34
CA CYS A 26 4.15 15.22 9.89
C CYS A 26 5.02 14.95 11.13
N LEU A 27 4.44 14.28 12.13
CA LEU A 27 5.22 13.64 13.18
C LEU A 27 5.87 12.38 12.61
N VAL A 28 7.19 12.34 12.66
CA VAL A 28 8.00 11.26 12.10
C VAL A 28 8.74 10.51 13.20
N GLU A 29 8.68 9.18 13.15
CA GLU A 29 9.40 8.26 14.01
C GLU A 29 10.41 7.46 13.17
N LEU A 30 11.66 7.37 13.64
CA LEU A 30 12.69 6.55 13.01
C LEU A 30 12.72 5.17 13.64
N ILE A 31 12.49 4.14 12.84
CA ILE A 31 12.52 2.74 13.26
C ILE A 31 13.85 2.12 12.84
N ALA A 32 14.56 1.52 13.79
CA ALA A 32 15.86 0.91 13.56
C ALA A 32 15.77 -0.30 12.61
N ALA A 33 16.85 -0.54 11.86
CA ALA A 33 16.98 -1.74 11.03
C ALA A 33 16.88 -3.01 11.88
N GLY A 34 16.23 -4.04 11.33
CA GLY A 34 16.04 -5.33 12.01
C GLY A 34 14.89 -5.38 13.04
N GLU A 35 14.21 -4.26 13.31
CA GLU A 35 13.00 -4.28 14.14
C GLU A 35 11.86 -5.04 13.43
N LEU A 36 11.71 -4.84 12.11
CA LEU A 36 10.99 -5.78 11.25
C LEU A 36 11.98 -6.75 10.60
N LYS A 37 11.67 -8.04 10.69
CA LYS A 37 12.49 -9.12 10.11
C LYS A 37 12.83 -8.82 8.64
N ASP A 38 14.12 -8.97 8.36
CA ASP A 38 14.75 -8.81 7.05
C ASP A 38 14.47 -7.44 6.40
N CYS A 39 14.24 -6.40 7.21
CA CYS A 39 13.98 -5.04 6.76
C CYS A 39 15.06 -4.10 7.29
N GLY A 40 15.52 -3.19 6.44
CA GLY A 40 16.36 -2.06 6.84
C GLY A 40 15.62 -1.07 7.73
N ARG A 41 16.25 0.08 7.98
CA ARG A 41 15.62 1.16 8.75
C ARG A 41 14.34 1.65 8.06
N ARG A 42 13.40 2.14 8.85
CA ARG A 42 12.10 2.63 8.34
C ARG A 42 11.77 3.97 8.96
N VAL A 43 10.92 4.72 8.27
CA VAL A 43 10.45 6.04 8.68
C VAL A 43 8.95 5.95 8.78
N ARG A 44 8.40 6.10 9.98
CA ARG A 44 6.97 6.01 10.26
C ARG A 44 6.37 7.39 10.43
N PHE A 45 5.20 7.62 9.86
CA PHE A 45 4.42 8.85 10.03
C PHE A 45 2.93 8.53 10.06
N GLN A 46 2.12 9.43 10.62
CA GLN A 46 0.66 9.31 10.62
C GLN A 46 0.06 10.23 9.55
N ALA A 47 -0.76 9.68 8.66
CA ALA A 47 -1.53 10.47 7.69
C ALA A 47 -2.75 11.14 8.37
N PRO A 48 -3.31 12.22 7.79
CA PRO A 48 -4.50 12.90 8.33
C PRO A 48 -5.72 11.99 8.54
N SER A 49 -5.84 10.94 7.71
CA SER A 49 -6.84 9.88 7.84
C SER A 49 -6.70 9.02 9.11
N GLY A 50 -5.63 9.19 9.89
CA GLY A 50 -5.36 8.48 11.14
C GLY A 50 -4.51 7.22 11.00
N HIS A 51 -4.16 6.80 9.78
CA HIS A 51 -3.37 5.60 9.53
C HIS A 51 -1.87 5.87 9.62
N PHE A 52 -1.12 4.91 10.16
CA PHE A 52 0.33 4.93 10.07
C PHE A 52 0.81 4.38 8.74
N PHE A 53 1.76 5.09 8.15
CA PHE A 53 2.50 4.67 6.98
C PHE A 53 3.98 4.59 7.30
N GLU A 54 4.68 3.69 6.61
CA GLU A 54 6.12 3.57 6.70
C GLU A 54 6.79 3.64 5.34
N LEU A 55 7.96 4.25 5.29
CA LEU A 55 8.85 4.22 4.13
C LEU A 55 10.09 3.39 4.48
N TYR A 56 10.55 2.57 3.53
CA TYR A 56 11.77 1.77 3.68
C TYR A 56 12.47 1.63 2.33
N ALA A 57 13.80 1.53 2.33
CA ALA A 57 14.59 1.33 1.11
C ALA A 57 15.08 -0.12 0.98
N ASP A 58 15.54 -0.70 2.08
CA ASP A 58 16.17 -2.01 2.10
C ASP A 58 15.25 -3.08 2.70
N LYS A 59 15.16 -4.21 2.00
CA LYS A 59 14.46 -5.41 2.45
C LYS A 59 15.04 -6.62 1.73
N GLU A 60 15.28 -7.71 2.45
CA GLU A 60 15.79 -8.95 1.86
C GLU A 60 14.83 -9.45 0.77
N TYR A 61 15.39 -9.68 -0.42
CA TYR A 61 14.68 -10.31 -1.51
C TYR A 61 14.95 -11.81 -1.49
N THR A 62 13.90 -12.59 -1.21
CA THR A 62 13.99 -14.05 -1.10
C THR A 62 13.69 -14.77 -2.43
N GLY A 63 13.57 -14.02 -3.53
CA GLY A 63 13.17 -14.56 -4.83
C GLY A 63 11.65 -14.68 -5.02
N LYS A 64 11.21 -14.98 -6.26
CA LYS A 64 9.82 -15.35 -6.54
C LYS A 64 9.59 -16.80 -6.09
N TRP A 65 8.57 -17.02 -5.25
CA TRP A 65 8.32 -18.35 -4.67
C TRP A 65 8.24 -19.45 -5.74
N GLY A 66 9.08 -20.48 -5.62
CA GLY A 66 9.07 -21.64 -6.50
C GLY A 66 9.57 -21.38 -7.93
N LEU A 67 10.20 -20.23 -8.20
CA LEU A 67 10.76 -19.86 -9.49
C LEU A 67 12.21 -19.37 -9.34
N ALA A 68 13.06 -19.76 -10.29
CA ALA A 68 14.42 -19.26 -10.38
C ALA A 68 14.43 -17.83 -10.95
N GLU A 69 15.40 -17.00 -10.56
CA GLU A 69 15.55 -15.65 -11.13
C GLU A 69 15.99 -15.67 -12.59
N VAL A 70 16.86 -16.62 -12.94
CA VAL A 70 17.39 -16.78 -14.29
C VAL A 70 16.62 -17.89 -15.00
N ASN A 71 16.03 -17.57 -16.16
CA ASN A 71 15.17 -18.47 -16.94
C ASN A 71 14.04 -19.09 -16.09
N PRO A 72 13.16 -18.26 -15.48
CA PRO A 72 12.04 -18.77 -14.69
C PRO A 72 11.10 -19.63 -15.56
N GLU A 73 10.54 -20.66 -14.95
CA GLU A 73 9.34 -21.30 -15.48
C GLU A 73 8.18 -20.30 -15.52
N ALA A 74 7.18 -20.56 -16.37
CA ALA A 74 6.05 -19.64 -16.56
C ALA A 74 5.27 -19.37 -15.25
N TRP A 75 5.14 -20.37 -14.37
CA TRP A 75 4.48 -20.24 -13.07
C TRP A 75 5.03 -21.23 -12.03
N PRO A 76 4.93 -20.93 -10.72
CA PRO A 76 5.30 -21.87 -9.67
C PRO A 76 4.42 -23.12 -9.72
N ARG A 77 5.02 -24.31 -9.55
CA ARG A 77 4.28 -25.57 -9.49
C ARG A 77 3.73 -25.81 -8.09
N ASN A 78 2.69 -26.65 -7.98
CA ASN A 78 2.12 -27.12 -6.72
C ASN A 78 1.49 -26.05 -5.80
N LEU A 79 1.12 -24.89 -6.33
CA LEU A 79 0.40 -23.86 -5.57
C LEU A 79 -0.93 -24.37 -4.99
N LYS A 80 -1.19 -24.05 -3.73
CA LYS A 80 -2.38 -24.45 -2.95
C LYS A 80 -3.25 -23.23 -2.61
N GLY A 81 -4.50 -23.49 -2.24
CA GLY A 81 -5.46 -22.44 -1.86
C GLY A 81 -5.77 -21.48 -3.01
N MET A 82 -5.90 -20.20 -2.70
CA MET A 82 -6.30 -19.13 -3.62
C MET A 82 -5.19 -18.65 -4.55
N ARG A 83 -3.92 -19.01 -4.27
CA ARG A 83 -2.76 -18.71 -5.14
C ARG A 83 -2.51 -17.21 -5.41
N ALA A 84 -2.67 -16.37 -4.38
CA ALA A 84 -2.27 -14.96 -4.43
C ALA A 84 -0.82 -14.79 -4.91
N VAL A 85 -0.61 -13.87 -5.86
CA VAL A 85 0.70 -13.65 -6.51
C VAL A 85 1.52 -12.62 -5.75
N ARG A 86 0.88 -11.54 -5.30
CA ARG A 86 1.51 -10.43 -4.59
C ARG A 86 0.47 -9.64 -3.80
N PHE A 87 0.95 -8.87 -2.82
CA PHE A 87 0.21 -7.74 -2.27
C PHE A 87 -0.16 -6.77 -3.40
N ASP A 88 -1.38 -6.25 -3.38
CA ASP A 88 -1.86 -5.31 -4.40
C ASP A 88 -2.02 -3.89 -3.87
N HIS A 89 -2.95 -3.70 -2.92
CA HIS A 89 -3.24 -2.41 -2.30
C HIS A 89 -3.99 -2.59 -0.98
N CYS A 90 -4.11 -1.50 -0.22
CA CYS A 90 -5.09 -1.37 0.85
C CYS A 90 -6.06 -0.23 0.54
N LEU A 91 -7.29 -0.37 1.03
CA LEU A 91 -8.24 0.74 1.14
C LEU A 91 -8.48 1.06 2.61
N MET A 92 -8.53 2.35 2.90
CA MET A 92 -8.71 2.90 4.22
C MET A 92 -9.94 3.81 4.32
N TYR A 93 -10.47 3.93 5.52
CA TYR A 93 -11.58 4.81 5.88
C TYR A 93 -11.09 5.91 6.82
N GLY A 94 -11.43 7.16 6.51
CA GLY A 94 -11.13 8.32 7.35
C GLY A 94 -11.85 9.59 6.88
N ASP A 95 -11.83 10.63 7.68
CA ASP A 95 -12.57 11.89 7.50
C ASP A 95 -11.80 12.94 6.66
N GLU A 96 -10.48 12.97 6.76
CA GLU A 96 -9.62 14.00 6.16
C GLU A 96 -9.11 13.61 4.75
N LEU A 97 -10.03 13.44 3.79
CA LEU A 97 -9.64 13.03 2.42
C LEU A 97 -8.77 14.08 1.72
N GLN A 98 -9.11 15.36 1.82
CA GLN A 98 -8.37 16.44 1.15
C GLN A 98 -6.94 16.58 1.70
N ALA A 99 -6.77 16.63 3.03
CA ALA A 99 -5.44 16.70 3.63
C ALA A 99 -4.63 15.41 3.36
N THR A 100 -5.28 14.25 3.35
CA THR A 100 -4.61 12.99 2.95
C THR A 100 -4.20 13.03 1.49
N TYR A 101 -5.01 13.60 0.60
CA TYR A 101 -4.68 13.77 -0.81
C TYR A 101 -3.42 14.62 -0.97
N GLU A 102 -3.38 15.80 -0.34
CA GLU A 102 -2.24 16.73 -0.41
C GLU A 102 -0.96 16.11 0.11
N LEU A 103 -1.00 15.39 1.23
CA LEU A 103 0.17 14.67 1.74
C LEU A 103 0.70 13.67 0.70
N PHE A 104 -0.20 12.90 0.08
CA PHE A 104 0.22 11.86 -0.86
C PHE A 104 0.70 12.43 -2.20
N THR A 105 0.09 13.50 -2.72
CA THR A 105 0.48 14.07 -4.02
C THR A 105 1.65 15.04 -3.92
N GLU A 106 1.66 15.92 -2.91
CA GLU A 106 2.67 16.98 -2.81
C GLU A 106 3.96 16.54 -2.12
N VAL A 107 3.91 15.49 -1.28
CA VAL A 107 5.08 14.99 -0.54
C VAL A 107 5.53 13.63 -1.06
N LEU A 108 4.60 12.67 -1.14
CA LEU A 108 4.94 11.29 -1.47
C LEU A 108 4.99 11.00 -2.99
N GLY A 109 4.59 11.96 -3.82
CA GLY A 109 4.70 11.89 -5.28
C GLY A 109 3.64 11.02 -5.96
N PHE A 110 2.54 10.67 -5.27
CA PHE A 110 1.42 9.97 -5.89
C PHE A 110 0.68 10.88 -6.87
N TYR A 111 -0.06 10.27 -7.79
CA TYR A 111 -1.06 10.97 -8.59
C TYR A 111 -2.46 10.39 -8.33
N LEU A 112 -3.48 11.21 -8.56
CA LEU A 112 -4.88 10.80 -8.51
C LEU A 112 -5.27 10.07 -9.79
N ALA A 113 -5.57 8.78 -9.66
CA ALA A 113 -6.05 7.99 -10.78
C ALA A 113 -7.56 8.18 -10.96
N GLU A 114 -8.32 8.01 -9.88
CA GLU A 114 -9.78 8.09 -9.87
C GLU A 114 -10.29 8.72 -8.57
N GLN A 115 -11.49 9.30 -8.61
CA GLN A 115 -12.17 9.88 -7.46
C GLN A 115 -13.68 9.76 -7.59
N VAL A 116 -14.39 9.79 -6.46
CA VAL A 116 -15.84 9.94 -6.41
C VAL A 116 -16.16 11.27 -5.76
N ILE A 117 -17.01 12.06 -6.42
CA ILE A 117 -17.50 13.35 -5.98
C ILE A 117 -19.01 13.22 -5.73
N ASP A 118 -19.51 13.74 -4.61
CA ASP A 118 -20.95 13.78 -4.33
C ASP A 118 -21.66 14.98 -5.01
N ASP A 119 -22.97 15.08 -4.80
CA ASP A 119 -23.81 16.12 -5.42
C ASP A 119 -23.43 17.55 -4.98
N ASP A 120 -22.76 17.70 -3.83
CA ASP A 120 -22.31 18.97 -3.28
C ASP A 120 -20.88 19.35 -3.77
N GLY A 121 -20.26 18.50 -4.59
CA GLY A 121 -18.90 18.71 -5.08
C GLY A 121 -17.81 18.26 -4.11
N THR A 122 -18.16 17.53 -3.04
CA THR A 122 -17.23 17.01 -2.05
C THR A 122 -16.66 15.68 -2.49
N ARG A 123 -15.34 15.51 -2.35
CA ARG A 123 -14.70 14.22 -2.63
C ARG A 123 -14.99 13.22 -1.50
N VAL A 124 -15.63 12.11 -1.87
CA VAL A 124 -15.98 11.01 -0.93
C VAL A 124 -15.15 9.75 -1.13
N ALA A 125 -14.41 9.63 -2.24
CA ALA A 125 -13.41 8.60 -2.44
C ALA A 125 -12.24 9.09 -3.31
N GLN A 126 -11.04 8.57 -3.05
CA GLN A 126 -9.83 8.86 -3.83
C GLN A 126 -8.94 7.63 -3.98
N PHE A 127 -8.44 7.43 -5.20
CA PHE A 127 -7.61 6.31 -5.60
C PHE A 127 -6.27 6.84 -6.11
N LEU A 128 -5.19 6.52 -5.40
CA LEU A 128 -3.88 7.13 -5.58
C LEU A 128 -2.87 6.07 -6.05
N SER A 129 -2.03 6.43 -7.02
CA SER A 129 -1.03 5.52 -7.59
C SER A 129 0.35 6.16 -7.67
N LEU A 130 1.39 5.33 -7.57
CA LEU A 130 2.79 5.66 -7.92
C LEU A 130 3.27 4.93 -9.19
N SER A 131 2.40 4.10 -9.78
CA SER A 131 2.74 3.16 -10.83
C SER A 131 1.65 3.11 -11.90
N THR A 132 1.76 2.20 -12.86
CA THR A 132 0.73 2.01 -13.89
C THR A 132 -0.51 1.23 -13.39
N LYS A 133 -0.62 0.97 -12.08
CA LYS A 133 -1.82 0.36 -11.48
C LYS A 133 -2.96 1.38 -11.42
N ALA A 134 -4.19 0.88 -11.27
CA ALA A 134 -5.34 1.72 -10.95
C ALA A 134 -5.10 2.51 -9.65
N HIS A 135 -4.60 1.84 -8.61
CA HIS A 135 -4.15 2.47 -7.37
C HIS A 135 -3.21 1.58 -6.58
N ASP A 136 -2.33 2.19 -5.82
CA ASP A 136 -1.51 1.55 -4.80
C ASP A 136 -2.12 1.73 -3.40
N VAL A 137 -2.95 2.77 -3.20
CA VAL A 137 -3.71 3.03 -1.97
C VAL A 137 -4.99 3.80 -2.28
N ALA A 138 -6.05 3.54 -1.51
CA ALA A 138 -7.32 4.24 -1.65
C ALA A 138 -7.88 4.69 -0.30
N PHE A 139 -8.64 5.79 -0.33
CA PHE A 139 -9.32 6.32 0.85
C PHE A 139 -10.78 6.62 0.52
N ILE A 140 -11.69 6.17 1.38
CA ILE A 140 -13.11 6.53 1.33
C ILE A 140 -13.46 7.33 2.59
N HIS A 141 -14.31 8.34 2.44
CA HIS A 141 -14.76 9.17 3.54
C HIS A 141 -15.52 8.35 4.61
N CYS A 142 -15.11 8.50 5.86
CA CYS A 142 -15.76 7.93 7.03
C CYS A 142 -15.56 8.88 8.23
N PRO A 143 -16.60 9.17 9.05
CA PRO A 143 -16.44 10.01 10.24
C PRO A 143 -15.39 9.49 11.25
N GLU A 144 -15.15 8.18 11.26
CA GLU A 144 -14.15 7.57 12.12
C GLU A 144 -12.78 7.48 11.44
N LYS A 145 -11.76 8.09 12.04
CA LYS A 145 -10.36 7.98 11.61
C LYS A 145 -9.80 6.57 11.80
N GLY A 146 -8.82 6.22 10.96
CA GLY A 146 -7.96 5.05 11.16
C GLY A 146 -8.65 3.71 10.93
N LYS A 147 -9.78 3.69 10.22
CA LYS A 147 -10.52 2.46 9.97
C LYS A 147 -9.99 1.73 8.74
N PHE A 148 -9.75 0.44 8.92
CA PHE A 148 -9.27 -0.40 7.84
C PHE A 148 -10.46 -0.98 7.06
N HIS A 149 -10.54 -0.68 5.76
CA HIS A 149 -11.60 -1.22 4.92
C HIS A 149 -11.23 -2.60 4.38
N HIS A 150 -10.11 -2.72 3.66
CA HIS A 150 -9.64 -4.00 3.14
C HIS A 150 -8.16 -3.99 2.74
N VAL A 151 -7.61 -5.19 2.61
CA VAL A 151 -6.35 -5.49 1.91
C VAL A 151 -6.67 -6.38 0.72
N SER A 152 -6.04 -6.08 -0.40
CA SER A 152 -6.20 -6.80 -1.65
C SER A 152 -4.92 -7.51 -2.03
N PHE A 153 -5.06 -8.73 -2.53
CA PHE A 153 -3.98 -9.51 -3.12
C PHE A 153 -4.32 -9.82 -4.58
N PHE A 154 -3.30 -9.73 -5.44
CA PHE A 154 -3.49 -9.92 -6.88
C PHE A 154 -3.60 -11.41 -7.25
N LEU A 155 -4.58 -11.72 -8.08
CA LEU A 155 -4.75 -13.01 -8.78
C LEU A 155 -4.63 -12.78 -10.29
N GLU A 156 -4.08 -13.74 -11.02
CA GLU A 156 -3.74 -13.55 -12.44
C GLU A 156 -4.97 -13.46 -13.34
N THR A 157 -6.03 -14.20 -13.00
CA THR A 157 -7.21 -14.34 -13.86
C THR A 157 -8.50 -14.15 -13.08
N TRP A 158 -9.57 -13.85 -13.82
CA TRP A 158 -10.93 -13.82 -13.26
C TRP A 158 -11.35 -15.20 -12.74
N GLU A 159 -10.96 -16.27 -13.44
CA GLU A 159 -11.21 -17.64 -13.03
C GLU A 159 -10.56 -17.98 -11.68
N ASP A 160 -9.36 -17.45 -11.41
CA ASP A 160 -8.72 -17.61 -10.09
C ASP A 160 -9.52 -16.92 -8.98
N VAL A 161 -10.13 -15.76 -9.26
CA VAL A 161 -11.01 -15.05 -8.31
C VAL A 161 -12.25 -15.89 -8.01
N LEU A 162 -12.91 -16.43 -9.04
CA LEU A 162 -14.07 -17.31 -8.88
C LEU A 162 -13.72 -18.56 -8.06
N ARG A 163 -12.59 -19.19 -8.39
CA ARG A 163 -12.09 -20.34 -7.64
C ARG A 163 -11.81 -20.00 -6.17
N ALA A 164 -11.28 -18.80 -5.88
CA ALA A 164 -11.08 -18.36 -4.52
C ALA A 164 -12.41 -18.23 -3.76
N ALA A 165 -13.47 -17.72 -4.41
CA ALA A 165 -14.81 -17.65 -3.82
C ALA A 165 -15.40 -19.03 -3.54
N ASP A 166 -15.22 -19.98 -4.47
CA ASP A 166 -15.61 -21.39 -4.26
C ASP A 166 -14.90 -21.99 -3.04
N LEU A 167 -13.58 -21.79 -2.92
CA LEU A 167 -12.80 -22.30 -1.77
C LEU A 167 -13.27 -21.72 -0.43
N ILE A 168 -13.76 -20.47 -0.39
CA ILE A 168 -14.30 -19.84 0.82
C ILE A 168 -15.65 -20.44 1.20
N SER A 169 -16.46 -20.79 0.20
CA SER A 169 -17.85 -21.25 0.41
C SER A 169 -18.00 -22.76 0.54
N MET A 170 -16.99 -23.55 0.17
CA MET A 170 -16.95 -25.00 0.37
C MET A 170 -17.02 -25.34 1.87
N THR A 171 -18.05 -26.09 2.27
CA THR A 171 -18.20 -26.68 3.62
C THR A 171 -17.86 -28.16 3.65
#